data_AF-A0A3C0CKW5-F1
#
_entry.id   AF-A0A3C0CKW5-F1
#
_cell.length_a   1.000
_cell.length_b   1.000
_cell.length_c   1.000
_cell.angle_alpha   90.00
_cell.angle_beta   90.00
_cell.angle_gamma   90.00
#
_symmetry.space_group_name_H-M   'P 1'
#
loop_
_entity.id
_entity.type
_entity.pdbx_description
1 polymer ?
#
loop_
_entity_poly.entity_id
_entity_poly.type
_entity_poly.pdbx_seq_one_letter_code
_entity_poly.pdbx_strand_id
1 'polypeptide(L)'
;MGGFHGGGRRPYFEGWYFKQQNETDTVALIPAFHIDRAGRRSASLQVVWNEKSFGFAFPEGAFRAGKGGLPMAVGDSVFSARGCRLNARSRGCEIAGELRYGPFQPPAGDIMGPFRFVPFLECRHSVLSLRHRVDGELSVNGKSVAFRGAAGYAEGDRGRSFPRSYAWTQCSAEAGCVMLSAAEVPLGGRCFTGCVGAVLRGG
;
A
#
# COMPACT_ATOMS: atom_id res chain seq x y z
N MET A 1 15.41 0.10 -4.77
CA MET A 1 14.18 -0.68 -5.05
C MET A 1 14.34 -2.08 -4.47
N GLY A 2 13.57 -2.43 -3.44
CA GLY A 2 13.59 -3.75 -2.81
C GLY A 2 12.61 -4.69 -3.48
N GLY A 3 12.96 -5.97 -3.62
CA GLY A 3 12.14 -6.94 -4.33
C GLY A 3 10.89 -7.48 -3.61
N PHE A 4 10.19 -8.43 -4.24
CA PHE A 4 9.23 -9.30 -3.54
C PHE A 4 10.00 -10.34 -2.72
N HIS A 5 9.70 -10.50 -1.43
CA HIS A 5 10.48 -11.37 -0.53
C HIS A 5 9.70 -12.59 -0.01
N GLY A 6 8.48 -12.83 -0.49
CA GLY A 6 7.61 -13.94 -0.06
C GLY A 6 7.98 -15.35 -0.52
N GLY A 7 9.25 -15.63 -0.83
CA GLY A 7 9.69 -16.94 -1.34
C GLY A 7 9.70 -18.08 -0.31
N GLY A 8 9.65 -17.76 0.99
CA GLY A 8 9.79 -18.73 2.09
C GLY A 8 8.48 -19.41 2.54
N ARG A 9 8.55 -20.16 3.66
CA ARG A 9 7.40 -20.75 4.38
C ARG A 9 7.19 -20.18 5.80
N ARG A 10 7.98 -19.19 6.18
CA ARG A 10 7.86 -18.51 7.48
C ARG A 10 6.71 -17.51 7.44
N PRO A 11 6.13 -17.16 8.60
CA PRO A 11 5.15 -16.08 8.70
C PRO A 11 5.68 -14.83 8.00
N TYR A 12 4.90 -14.34 7.04
CA TYR A 12 5.31 -13.23 6.19
C TYR A 12 4.09 -12.50 5.67
N PHE A 13 4.22 -11.19 5.49
CA PHE A 13 3.29 -10.42 4.69
C PHE A 13 4.08 -9.42 3.84
N GLU A 14 3.49 -9.07 2.70
CA GLU A 14 3.91 -7.96 1.88
C GLU A 14 2.66 -7.32 1.29
N GLY A 15 2.45 -6.05 1.62
CA GLY A 15 1.29 -5.28 1.21
C GLY A 15 1.70 -3.95 0.62
N TRP A 16 0.82 -3.42 -0.20
CA TRP A 16 0.94 -2.08 -0.78
C TRP A 16 -0.31 -1.29 -0.47
N TYR A 17 -0.17 0.01 -0.37
CA TYR A 17 -1.27 0.93 -0.14
C TYR A 17 -1.23 2.00 -1.21
N PHE A 18 -2.25 2.04 -2.06
CA PHE A 18 -2.45 3.07 -3.07
C PHE A 18 -3.67 3.88 -2.71
N LYS A 19 -3.48 5.15 -2.34
CA LYS A 19 -4.57 6.08 -2.06
C LYS A 19 -4.72 7.07 -3.18
N GLN A 20 -5.95 7.32 -3.58
CA GLN A 20 -6.32 8.34 -4.55
C GLN A 20 -7.44 9.18 -3.94
N GLN A 21 -7.33 10.49 -4.08
CA GLN A 21 -8.26 11.44 -3.47
C GLN A 21 -8.60 12.54 -4.45
N ASN A 22 -9.90 12.70 -4.70
CA ASN A 22 -10.47 13.87 -5.38
C ASN A 22 -11.12 14.81 -4.32
N GLU A 23 -11.94 15.77 -4.75
CA GLU A 23 -12.58 16.75 -3.86
C GLU A 23 -13.60 16.12 -2.89
N THR A 24 -14.25 15.02 -3.27
CA THR A 24 -15.38 14.43 -2.54
C THR A 24 -15.11 13.03 -2.00
N ASP A 25 -14.18 12.30 -2.61
CA ASP A 25 -13.96 10.89 -2.42
C ASP A 25 -12.49 10.56 -2.22
N THR A 26 -12.25 9.65 -1.28
CA THR A 26 -10.98 8.98 -1.08
C THR A 26 -11.18 7.50 -1.29
N VAL A 27 -10.38 6.92 -2.19
CA VAL A 27 -10.29 5.47 -2.39
C VAL A 27 -8.88 5.02 -2.05
N ALA A 28 -8.77 4.01 -1.20
CA ALA A 28 -7.52 3.31 -0.93
C ALA A 28 -7.63 1.85 -1.35
N LEU A 29 -6.62 1.39 -2.08
CA LEU A 29 -6.51 0.05 -2.64
C LEU A 29 -5.30 -0.62 -2.00
N ILE A 30 -5.54 -1.74 -1.34
CA ILE A 30 -4.56 -2.38 -0.46
C ILE A 30 -4.40 -3.85 -0.88
N PRO A 31 -3.67 -4.13 -1.97
CA PRO A 31 -3.30 -5.50 -2.31
C PRO A 31 -2.25 -6.02 -1.33
N ALA A 32 -2.36 -7.28 -0.94
CA ALA A 32 -1.39 -7.91 -0.05
C ALA A 32 -1.26 -9.42 -0.30
N PHE A 33 -0.08 -9.93 0.00
CA PHE A 33 0.26 -11.34 0.03
C PHE A 33 0.65 -11.76 1.44
N HIS A 34 0.20 -12.93 1.87
CA HIS A 34 0.35 -13.42 3.24
C HIS A 34 0.85 -14.86 3.25
N ILE A 35 1.67 -15.16 4.25
CA ILE A 35 2.06 -16.51 4.67
C ILE A 35 1.76 -16.60 6.15
N ASP A 36 0.87 -17.49 6.56
CA ASP A 36 0.49 -17.65 7.96
C ASP A 36 1.49 -18.52 8.75
N ARG A 37 1.20 -18.75 10.04
CA ARG A 37 2.04 -19.59 10.92
C ARG A 37 2.11 -21.06 10.50
N ALA A 38 1.10 -21.55 9.80
CA ALA A 38 1.10 -22.90 9.24
C ALA A 38 1.79 -22.97 7.86
N GLY A 39 2.32 -21.85 7.36
CA GLY A 39 2.93 -21.75 6.04
C GLY A 39 1.91 -21.71 4.90
N ARG A 40 0.62 -21.53 5.19
CA ARG A 40 -0.43 -21.38 4.17
C ARG A 40 -0.32 -19.99 3.55
N ARG A 41 -0.40 -19.95 2.24
CA ARG A 41 -0.25 -18.74 1.44
C ARG A 41 -1.61 -18.27 0.95
N SER A 42 -1.81 -16.96 0.95
CA SER A 42 -3.02 -16.33 0.45
C SER A 42 -2.72 -14.93 -0.04
N ALA A 43 -3.67 -14.37 -0.77
CA ALA A 43 -3.64 -12.98 -1.18
C ALA A 43 -4.95 -12.29 -0.83
N SER A 44 -4.91 -10.98 -0.76
CA SER A 44 -6.09 -10.17 -0.51
C SER A 44 -6.02 -8.87 -1.28
N LEU A 45 -7.18 -8.32 -1.58
CA LEU A 45 -7.35 -6.91 -1.92
C LEU A 45 -8.30 -6.31 -0.88
N GLN A 46 -7.89 -5.26 -0.19
CA GLN A 46 -8.80 -4.43 0.58
C GLN A 46 -9.04 -3.12 -0.16
N VAL A 47 -10.29 -2.68 -0.16
CA VAL A 47 -10.73 -1.41 -0.73
C VAL A 47 -11.36 -0.61 0.38
N VAL A 48 -10.84 0.57 0.64
CA VAL A 48 -11.46 1.56 1.51
C VAL A 48 -12.00 2.68 0.62
N TRP A 49 -13.28 2.97 0.72
CA TRP A 49 -13.92 4.08 0.03
C TRP A 49 -14.63 4.95 1.06
N ASN A 50 -14.08 6.13 1.29
CA ASN A 50 -14.47 7.04 2.39
C ASN A 50 -14.48 6.28 3.73
N GLU A 51 -15.64 6.15 4.38
CA GLU A 51 -15.77 5.45 5.67
C GLU A 51 -16.03 3.94 5.52
N LYS A 52 -16.16 3.42 4.29
CA LYS A 52 -16.50 2.01 4.02
C LYS A 52 -15.27 1.20 3.69
N SER A 53 -15.23 -0.05 4.16
CA SER A 53 -14.15 -0.99 3.88
C SER A 53 -14.69 -2.31 3.34
N PHE A 54 -14.04 -2.84 2.31
CA PHE A 54 -14.40 -4.08 1.64
C PHE A 54 -13.16 -4.96 1.47
N GLY A 55 -13.31 -6.26 1.74
CA GLY A 55 -12.24 -7.24 1.60
C GLY A 55 -12.54 -8.27 0.52
N PHE A 56 -11.52 -8.62 -0.24
CA PHE A 56 -11.52 -9.68 -1.23
C PHE A 56 -10.38 -10.64 -0.90
N ALA A 57 -10.69 -11.92 -0.74
CA ALA A 57 -9.70 -12.95 -0.43
C ALA A 57 -9.45 -13.81 -1.68
N PHE A 58 -8.20 -14.17 -1.91
CA PHE A 58 -7.77 -14.93 -3.07
C PHE A 58 -6.80 -16.05 -2.67
N PRO A 59 -6.82 -17.19 -3.38
CA PRO A 59 -5.81 -18.23 -3.20
C PRO A 59 -4.43 -17.75 -3.68
N GLU A 60 -3.36 -18.40 -3.25
CA GLU A 60 -1.98 -18.01 -3.61
C GLU A 60 -1.75 -17.91 -5.13
N GLY A 61 -2.35 -18.80 -5.93
CA GLY A 61 -2.16 -18.86 -7.38
C GLY A 61 -2.73 -17.66 -8.14
N ALA A 62 -3.60 -16.89 -7.49
CA ALA A 62 -4.16 -15.65 -8.01
C ALA A 62 -3.29 -14.42 -7.69
N PHE A 63 -2.15 -14.59 -7.01
CA PHE A 63 -1.18 -13.53 -6.78
C PHE A 63 0.06 -13.73 -7.63
N ARG A 64 0.50 -12.65 -8.28
CA ARG A 64 1.77 -12.61 -9.03
C ARG A 64 2.41 -11.25 -8.82
N ALA A 65 3.70 -11.20 -8.58
CA ALA A 65 4.43 -9.94 -8.45
C ALA A 65 5.77 -10.02 -9.18
N GLY A 66 6.18 -8.90 -9.77
CA GLY A 66 7.50 -8.75 -10.36
C GLY A 66 8.60 -8.72 -9.29
N LYS A 67 9.86 -8.71 -9.75
CA LYS A 67 11.06 -8.71 -8.89
C LYS A 67 11.14 -7.52 -7.93
N GLY A 68 10.30 -6.49 -8.09
CA GLY A 68 10.20 -5.27 -7.26
C GLY A 68 8.89 -5.13 -6.46
N GLY A 69 8.04 -6.16 -6.43
CA GLY A 69 6.66 -6.03 -5.93
C GLY A 69 5.69 -5.47 -6.98
N LEU A 70 6.14 -4.56 -7.84
CA LEU A 70 5.38 -4.06 -9.00
C LEU A 70 6.04 -4.50 -10.33
N PRO A 71 5.26 -4.73 -11.40
CA PRO A 71 3.80 -4.84 -11.39
C PRO A 71 3.35 -6.08 -10.61
N MET A 72 2.12 -6.04 -10.08
CA MET A 72 1.49 -7.18 -9.43
C MET A 72 0.09 -7.42 -9.97
N ALA A 73 -0.36 -8.66 -9.85
CA ALA A 73 -1.74 -9.07 -10.04
C ALA A 73 -2.26 -9.74 -8.77
N VAL A 74 -3.51 -9.45 -8.42
CA VAL A 74 -4.27 -10.10 -7.35
C VAL A 74 -5.68 -10.37 -7.85
N GLY A 75 -6.02 -11.64 -8.04
CA GLY A 75 -7.20 -12.02 -8.82
C GLY A 75 -7.10 -11.45 -10.25
N ASP A 76 -8.16 -10.79 -10.71
CA ASP A 76 -8.22 -10.14 -12.02
C ASP A 76 -7.80 -8.66 -11.99
N SER A 77 -7.29 -8.18 -10.85
CA SER A 77 -6.82 -6.80 -10.66
C SER A 77 -5.31 -6.72 -10.83
N VAL A 78 -4.83 -5.65 -11.46
CA VAL A 78 -3.40 -5.41 -11.77
C VAL A 78 -2.99 -4.04 -11.25
N PHE A 79 -1.82 -3.97 -10.63
CA PHE A 79 -1.22 -2.73 -10.11
C PHE A 79 0.19 -2.54 -10.67
N SER A 80 0.54 -1.30 -10.95
CA SER A 80 1.86 -0.90 -11.45
C SER A 80 2.18 0.54 -11.05
N ALA A 81 3.43 0.96 -11.27
CA ALA A 81 3.81 2.36 -11.10
C ALA A 81 3.12 3.32 -12.09
N ARG A 82 2.46 2.80 -13.14
CA ARG A 82 1.75 3.58 -14.15
C ARG A 82 0.23 3.63 -13.93
N GLY A 83 -0.27 2.96 -12.92
CA GLY A 83 -1.72 2.82 -12.72
C GLY A 83 -2.15 1.45 -12.24
N CYS A 84 -3.45 1.28 -12.12
CA CYS A 84 -4.08 0.02 -11.78
C CYS A 84 -5.33 -0.23 -12.63
N ARG A 85 -5.61 -1.50 -12.91
CA ARG A 85 -6.90 -1.97 -13.42
C ARG A 85 -7.52 -2.85 -12.37
N LEU A 86 -8.75 -2.54 -11.96
CA LEU A 86 -9.48 -3.30 -10.96
C LEU A 86 -10.59 -4.12 -11.60
N ASN A 87 -10.73 -5.33 -11.10
CA ASN A 87 -11.87 -6.19 -11.34
C ASN A 87 -11.95 -7.17 -10.16
N ALA A 88 -12.87 -6.91 -9.24
CA ALA A 88 -13.09 -7.76 -8.09
C ALA A 88 -14.56 -7.72 -7.65
N ARG A 89 -15.08 -8.88 -7.26
CA ARG A 89 -16.47 -9.04 -6.79
C ARG A 89 -16.52 -9.96 -5.58
N SER A 90 -17.27 -9.56 -4.57
CA SER A 90 -17.60 -10.33 -3.38
C SER A 90 -19.08 -10.14 -3.03
N ARG A 91 -19.59 -10.83 -2.00
CA ARG A 91 -21.02 -10.79 -1.62
C ARG A 91 -21.53 -9.39 -1.25
N GLY A 92 -20.67 -8.42 -0.95
CA GLY A 92 -21.07 -7.07 -0.55
C GLY A 92 -20.35 -5.93 -1.27
N CYS A 93 -19.47 -6.25 -2.23
CA CYS A 93 -18.75 -5.24 -3.00
C CYS A 93 -18.42 -5.73 -4.40
N GLU A 94 -18.69 -4.88 -5.39
CA GLU A 94 -18.13 -4.96 -6.72
C GLU A 94 -17.30 -3.71 -6.98
N ILE A 95 -16.07 -3.92 -7.44
CA ILE A 95 -15.20 -2.84 -7.89
C ILE A 95 -14.61 -3.17 -9.26
N ALA A 96 -14.70 -2.21 -10.17
CA ALA A 96 -14.13 -2.31 -11.50
C ALA A 96 -13.67 -0.95 -11.99
N GLY A 97 -12.69 -0.90 -12.87
CA GLY A 97 -12.26 0.34 -13.51
C GLY A 97 -10.76 0.41 -13.73
N GLU A 98 -10.29 1.57 -14.14
CA GLU A 98 -8.88 1.80 -14.44
C GLU A 98 -8.46 3.19 -14.00
N LEU A 99 -7.29 3.24 -13.36
CA LEU A 99 -6.60 4.47 -13.00
C LEU A 99 -5.24 4.48 -13.67
N ARG A 100 -4.88 5.62 -14.25
CA ARG A 100 -3.56 5.92 -14.78
C ARG A 100 -2.85 6.86 -13.82
N TYR A 101 -1.60 6.56 -13.54
CA TYR A 101 -0.76 7.36 -12.66
C TYR A 101 0.25 8.15 -13.47
N GLY A 102 0.44 9.41 -13.10
CA GLY A 102 1.61 10.18 -13.47
C GLY A 102 2.88 9.61 -12.81
N PRO A 103 4.06 10.18 -13.12
CA PRO A 103 5.31 9.76 -12.50
C PRO A 103 5.22 9.76 -10.98
N PHE A 104 5.69 8.68 -10.36
CA PHE A 104 5.82 8.61 -8.90
C PHE A 104 6.89 9.59 -8.43
N GLN A 105 6.59 10.27 -7.33
CA GLN A 105 7.52 11.16 -6.64
C GLN A 105 7.96 10.51 -5.32
N PRO A 106 9.01 9.66 -5.33
CA PRO A 106 9.49 9.02 -4.12
C PRO A 106 10.11 10.04 -3.15
N PRO A 107 10.24 9.71 -1.86
CA PRO A 107 11.07 10.49 -0.95
C PRO A 107 12.54 10.55 -1.43
N ALA A 108 13.27 11.59 -1.02
CA ALA A 108 14.67 11.79 -1.40
C ALA A 108 15.62 10.68 -0.87
N GLY A 109 15.17 9.89 0.10
CA GLY A 109 15.91 8.77 0.67
C GLY A 109 14.98 7.65 1.13
N ASP A 110 15.56 6.59 1.68
CA ASP A 110 14.77 5.52 2.31
C ASP A 110 13.99 6.08 3.50
N ILE A 111 12.66 5.93 3.48
CA ILE A 111 11.78 6.49 4.52
C ILE A 111 12.08 5.93 5.91
N MET A 112 12.65 4.72 6.00
CA MET A 112 13.07 4.13 7.26
C MET A 112 14.28 4.87 7.86
N GLY A 113 14.97 5.73 7.10
CA GLY A 113 16.13 6.47 7.56
C GLY A 113 17.16 5.53 8.21
N PRO A 114 17.69 5.85 9.41
CA PRO A 114 18.58 4.96 10.16
C PRO A 114 17.97 3.60 10.53
N PHE A 115 16.64 3.50 10.68
CA PHE A 115 15.99 2.24 11.06
C PHE A 115 16.14 1.15 10.00
N ARG A 116 16.47 1.48 8.75
CA ARG A 116 16.77 0.49 7.70
C ARG A 116 17.88 -0.48 8.10
N PHE A 117 18.80 -0.04 8.97
CA PHE A 117 19.95 -0.82 9.43
C PHE A 117 19.66 -1.63 10.69
N VAL A 118 18.49 -1.45 11.32
CA VAL A 118 18.10 -2.21 12.50
C VAL A 118 17.75 -3.65 12.08
N PRO A 119 18.45 -4.67 12.60
CA PRO A 119 18.16 -6.05 12.28
C PRO A 119 16.87 -6.51 12.98
N PHE A 120 16.24 -7.55 12.42
CA PHE A 120 15.08 -8.23 13.01
C PHE A 120 13.83 -7.36 13.27
N LEU A 121 13.72 -6.19 12.61
CA LEU A 121 12.47 -5.43 12.57
C LEU A 121 11.31 -6.30 12.13
N GLU A 122 10.18 -6.13 12.81
CA GLU A 122 8.96 -6.90 12.56
C GLU A 122 8.34 -6.56 11.22
N CYS A 123 8.34 -5.26 10.89
CA CYS A 123 7.88 -4.67 9.66
C CYS A 123 8.94 -3.70 9.11
N ARG A 124 9.09 -3.67 7.80
CA ARG A 124 9.81 -2.64 7.06
C ARG A 124 8.81 -1.86 6.23
N HIS A 125 8.84 -0.55 6.39
CA HIS A 125 8.02 0.39 5.67
C HIS A 125 8.76 0.94 4.44
N SER A 126 8.03 1.31 3.40
CA SER A 126 8.56 1.93 2.19
C SER A 126 7.55 2.89 1.59
N VAL A 127 7.99 4.07 1.17
CA VAL A 127 7.15 5.00 0.41
C VAL A 127 7.57 4.96 -1.05
N LEU A 128 6.65 4.55 -1.91
CA LEU A 128 6.85 4.48 -3.36
C LEU A 128 6.65 5.85 -4.01
N SER A 129 5.68 6.63 -3.50
CA SER A 129 5.34 7.95 -4.00
C SER A 129 4.66 8.77 -2.92
N LEU A 130 5.26 9.90 -2.54
CA LEU A 130 4.65 10.90 -1.67
C LEU A 130 3.48 11.61 -2.38
N ARG A 131 3.60 11.81 -3.69
CA ARG A 131 2.53 12.37 -4.50
C ARG A 131 2.67 11.93 -5.95
N HIS A 132 1.56 11.69 -6.63
CA HIS A 132 1.50 11.55 -8.08
C HIS A 132 0.12 11.96 -8.58
N ARG A 133 0.03 12.27 -9.87
CA ARG A 133 -1.24 12.54 -10.56
C ARG A 133 -2.02 11.25 -10.76
N VAL A 134 -3.34 11.29 -10.59
CA VAL A 134 -4.25 10.16 -10.87
C VAL A 134 -5.34 10.62 -11.85
N ASP A 135 -5.53 9.84 -12.92
CA ASP A 135 -6.61 10.03 -13.88
C ASP A 135 -7.33 8.72 -14.17
N GLY A 136 -8.65 8.75 -14.26
CA GLY A 136 -9.45 7.57 -14.60
C GLY A 136 -10.72 7.50 -13.76
N GLU A 137 -11.28 6.30 -13.68
CA GLU A 137 -12.56 6.10 -13.02
C GLU A 137 -12.64 4.70 -12.42
N LEU A 138 -13.23 4.62 -11.23
CA LEU A 138 -13.59 3.38 -10.57
C LEU A 138 -15.11 3.34 -10.38
N SER A 139 -15.73 2.20 -10.64
CA SER A 139 -17.08 1.88 -10.22
C SER A 139 -17.00 1.07 -8.93
N VAL A 140 -17.64 1.55 -7.86
CA VAL A 140 -17.78 0.83 -6.58
C VAL A 140 -19.26 0.64 -6.29
N ASN A 141 -19.74 -0.61 -6.33
CA ASN A 141 -21.16 -0.95 -6.20
C ASN A 141 -22.06 -0.16 -7.17
N GLY A 142 -21.61 0.01 -8.41
CA GLY A 142 -22.33 0.76 -9.45
C GLY A 142 -22.25 2.27 -9.34
N LYS A 143 -21.61 2.81 -8.29
CA LYS A 143 -21.34 4.26 -8.16
C LYS A 143 -19.99 4.58 -8.76
N SER A 144 -19.99 5.53 -9.68
CA SER A 144 -18.78 6.00 -10.36
C SER A 144 -18.02 7.02 -9.49
N VAL A 145 -16.71 6.82 -9.36
CA VAL A 145 -15.76 7.70 -8.68
C VAL A 145 -14.68 8.09 -9.69
N ALA A 146 -14.75 9.33 -10.15
CA ALA A 146 -13.86 9.86 -11.18
C ALA A 146 -12.67 10.61 -10.56
N PHE A 147 -11.49 10.38 -11.13
CA PHE A 147 -10.25 11.07 -10.80
C PHE A 147 -9.77 11.84 -12.03
N ARG A 148 -9.59 13.15 -11.90
CA ARG A 148 -9.16 14.05 -12.99
C ARG A 148 -8.03 14.92 -12.48
N GLY A 149 -6.79 14.55 -12.79
CA GLY A 149 -5.63 15.22 -12.22
C GLY A 149 -5.58 15.13 -10.69
N ALA A 150 -6.18 14.10 -10.10
CA ALA A 150 -6.36 13.95 -8.67
C ALA A 150 -5.05 13.59 -7.95
N ALA A 151 -5.03 13.72 -6.62
CA ALA A 151 -3.85 13.41 -5.83
C ALA A 151 -3.76 11.91 -5.51
N GLY A 152 -2.62 11.30 -5.79
CA GLY A 152 -2.29 9.92 -5.46
C GLY A 152 -1.11 9.82 -4.49
N TYR A 153 -1.13 8.78 -3.66
CA TYR A 153 -0.08 8.40 -2.71
C TYR A 153 0.14 6.88 -2.76
N ALA A 154 1.39 6.42 -2.65
CA ALA A 154 1.70 5.00 -2.67
C ALA A 154 2.80 4.61 -1.68
N GLU A 155 2.57 3.55 -0.91
CA GLU A 155 3.52 2.97 0.03
C GLU A 155 3.42 1.44 0.06
N GLY A 156 4.30 0.79 0.81
CA GLY A 156 4.25 -0.63 1.05
C GLY A 156 4.93 -1.03 2.35
N ASP A 157 4.44 -2.13 2.92
CA ASP A 157 4.86 -2.70 4.18
C ASP A 157 5.14 -4.17 4.00
N ARG A 158 6.21 -4.66 4.64
CA ARG A 158 6.55 -6.08 4.61
C ARG A 158 7.25 -6.55 5.87
N GLY A 159 7.05 -7.81 6.20
CA GLY A 159 7.73 -8.42 7.34
C GLY A 159 7.00 -9.62 7.87
N ARG A 160 7.17 -9.92 9.16
CA ARG A 160 6.51 -11.05 9.82
C ARG A 160 5.22 -10.65 10.53
N SER A 161 5.13 -9.39 10.97
CA SER A 161 4.00 -8.79 11.66
C SER A 161 4.15 -7.26 11.67
N PHE A 162 3.04 -6.55 11.87
CA PHE A 162 3.12 -5.14 12.24
C PHE A 162 3.70 -5.00 13.67
N PRO A 163 4.32 -3.85 14.00
CA PRO A 163 4.75 -3.55 15.35
C PRO A 163 3.59 -3.63 16.34
N ARG A 164 3.88 -4.00 17.60
CA ARG A 164 2.87 -4.10 18.66
C ARG A 164 2.08 -2.81 18.87
N SER A 165 2.75 -1.66 18.75
CA SER A 165 2.14 -0.34 18.79
C SER A 165 2.59 0.45 17.58
N TYR A 166 1.62 0.98 16.84
CA TYR A 166 1.83 1.63 15.55
C TYR A 166 0.79 2.72 15.35
N ALA A 167 1.25 3.91 14.95
CA ALA A 167 0.42 4.99 14.46
C ALA A 167 0.97 5.42 13.09
N TRP A 168 0.06 5.72 12.18
CA TRP A 168 0.39 6.21 10.84
C TRP A 168 -0.66 7.19 10.37
N THR A 169 -0.21 8.22 9.68
CA THR A 169 -1.09 9.17 9.01
C THR A 169 -0.44 9.68 7.73
N GLN A 170 -1.29 9.95 6.74
CA GLN A 170 -0.91 10.56 5.50
C GLN A 170 -1.99 11.55 5.06
N CYS A 171 -1.56 12.75 4.68
CA CYS A 171 -2.43 13.78 4.16
C CYS A 171 -1.81 14.41 2.90
N SER A 172 -2.63 14.57 1.88
CA SER A 172 -2.31 15.35 0.69
C SER A 172 -3.19 16.59 0.69
N ALA A 173 -2.57 17.77 0.61
CA ALA A 173 -3.29 19.05 0.54
C ALA A 173 -2.59 19.95 -0.48
N GLU A 174 -3.36 20.63 -1.32
CA GLU A 174 -2.84 21.46 -2.42
C GLU A 174 -1.76 20.71 -3.22
N ALA A 175 -0.55 21.26 -3.36
CA ALA A 175 0.64 20.64 -3.98
C ALA A 175 1.58 19.96 -2.97
N GLY A 176 1.10 19.62 -1.78
CA GLY A 176 1.89 19.03 -0.69
C GLY A 176 1.47 17.62 -0.31
N CYS A 177 2.33 16.96 0.47
CA CYS A 177 2.03 15.71 1.17
C CYS A 177 2.77 15.69 2.51
N VAL A 178 2.11 15.22 3.56
CA VAL A 178 2.73 14.86 4.83
C VAL A 178 2.44 13.39 5.10
N MET A 179 3.48 12.65 5.47
CA MET A 179 3.39 11.29 5.99
C MET A 179 4.15 11.23 7.31
N LEU A 180 3.54 10.64 8.32
CA LEU A 180 4.14 10.42 9.64
C LEU A 180 3.79 9.02 10.13
N SER A 181 4.77 8.37 10.75
CA SER A 181 4.56 7.10 11.44
C SER A 181 5.36 7.06 12.74
N ALA A 182 4.75 6.46 13.77
CA ALA A 182 5.40 6.15 15.03
C ALA A 182 5.17 4.67 15.35
N ALA A 183 6.23 3.95 15.71
CA ALA A 183 6.19 2.51 15.92
C ALA A 183 7.10 2.09 17.08
N GLU A 184 6.75 1.00 17.75
CA GLU A 184 7.68 0.32 18.65
C GLU A 184 8.80 -0.36 17.84
N VAL A 185 10.06 -0.04 18.16
CA VAL A 185 11.26 -0.55 17.49
C VAL A 185 12.02 -1.47 18.45
N PRO A 186 12.20 -2.76 18.12
CA PRO A 186 13.03 -3.65 18.91
C PRO A 186 14.52 -3.39 18.63
N LEU A 187 15.32 -3.18 19.68
CA LEU A 187 16.77 -3.03 19.58
C LEU A 187 17.47 -3.59 20.83
N GLY A 188 18.33 -4.59 20.64
CA GLY A 188 19.19 -5.11 21.72
C GLY A 188 18.44 -5.65 22.94
N GLY A 189 17.28 -6.29 22.74
CA GLY A 189 16.44 -6.82 23.83
C GLY A 189 15.58 -5.77 24.55
N ARG A 190 15.61 -4.52 24.10
CA ARG A 190 14.73 -3.43 24.56
C ARG A 190 13.82 -2.98 23.43
N CYS A 191 12.78 -2.23 23.77
CA CYS A 191 11.90 -1.55 22.83
C CYS A 191 11.94 -0.04 23.10
N PHE A 192 11.84 0.77 22.04
CA PHE A 192 11.62 2.21 22.13
C PHE A 192 10.68 2.67 21.02
N THR A 193 10.08 3.85 21.16
CA THR A 193 9.23 4.43 20.11
C THR A 193 10.10 5.16 19.09
N GLY A 194 10.15 4.67 17.86
CA GLY A 194 10.75 5.34 16.72
C GLY A 194 9.71 6.11 15.91
N CYS A 195 10.10 7.24 15.34
CA CYS A 195 9.25 8.04 14.47
C CYS A 195 9.94 8.26 13.12
N VAL A 196 9.18 8.17 12.04
CA VAL A 196 9.61 8.54 10.68
C VAL A 196 8.60 9.50 10.08
N GLY A 197 9.07 10.38 9.21
CA GLY A 197 8.22 11.37 8.58
C GLY A 197 8.81 11.91 7.29
N ALA A 198 7.93 12.28 6.37
CA ALA A 198 8.28 12.95 5.14
C ALA A 198 7.29 14.07 4.85
N VAL A 199 7.83 15.20 4.40
CA VAL A 199 7.05 16.35 3.93
C VAL A 199 7.50 16.67 2.52
N LEU A 200 6.53 16.71 1.61
CA LEU A 200 6.69 17.20 0.26
C LEU A 200 6.01 18.56 0.13
N ARG A 201 6.72 19.55 -0.43
CA ARG A 201 6.19 20.89 -0.72
C ARG A 201 6.41 21.21 -2.20
N GLY A 202 5.34 21.59 -2.91
CA GLY A 202 5.42 22.09 -4.30
C GLY A 202 5.58 21.00 -5.35
N GLY A 203 4.83 19.90 -5.23
CA GLY A 203 4.80 18.80 -6.19
C GLY A 203 3.98 19.07 -7.44
#